data_AF-A0A2N8EWP9-F1
#
_entry.id   AF-A0A2N8EWP9-F1
#
_cell.length_a   1.000
_cell.length_b   1.000
_cell.length_c   1.000
_cell.angle_alpha   90.00
_cell.angle_beta   90.00
_cell.angle_gamma   90.00
#
_symmetry.space_group_name_H-M   'P 1'
#
loop_
_entity.id
_entity.type
_entity.pdbx_description
1 polymer ?
#
loop_
_entity_poly.entity_id
_entity_poly.type
_entity_poly.pdbx_seq_one_letter_code
_entity_poly.pdbx_strand_id
1 'polypeptide(L)'
;MGENHFKIVFEGALLPGVDITTAKLNLADLFKSDVTAIERLFTGRPIALKRNLSHADAQTYLQALSKTGIDARIEAETPIELNLADVHDHAPASSQAPFADPQSPYAPPRAPVGEAVAEFATLKPFSFDGRIGRLRYLAWTLVLSTVLLAVCGVFALVALALIGADSTAGLILGSLLALILFVGFVFVSIQITVQRLHDVGWSGWLWLLNLVPFVGSFFPFVIMVVPGNDTANRYGPPPPPNSTAVKVLSSLWLIVIALVLFGSLAGGLTAIREEYKSAAQSSYDSSSVTTDEIELEVEPVPNSSGDAAEEAQPPVDSAKE
;
A
#
# COMPACT_ATOMS: atom_id res chain seq x y z
N MET A 1 9.92 39.60 -36.99
CA MET A 1 9.35 39.68 -38.36
C MET A 1 9.10 38.24 -38.77
N GLY A 2 7.84 37.82 -38.86
CA GLY A 2 7.52 36.43 -39.25
C GLY A 2 7.99 36.20 -40.68
N GLU A 3 8.84 35.19 -40.89
CA GLU A 3 9.24 34.81 -42.23
C GLU A 3 8.03 34.16 -42.91
N ASN A 4 7.48 34.83 -43.93
CA ASN A 4 6.42 34.28 -44.75
C ASN A 4 6.98 33.07 -45.50
N HIS A 5 6.45 31.89 -45.20
CA HIS A 5 6.81 30.65 -45.87
C HIS A 5 5.89 30.44 -47.09
N PHE A 6 6.44 29.90 -48.17
CA PHE A 6 5.75 29.67 -49.43
C PHE A 6 5.74 28.18 -49.79
N LYS A 7 4.71 27.75 -50.49
CA LYS A 7 4.60 26.41 -51.09
C LYS A 7 4.45 26.52 -52.61
N ILE A 8 4.95 25.52 -53.32
CA ILE A 8 4.78 25.41 -54.78
C ILE A 8 3.70 24.39 -55.06
N VAL A 9 2.67 24.81 -55.78
CA VAL A 9 1.49 24.01 -56.11
C VAL A 9 1.45 23.73 -57.60
N PHE A 10 1.15 22.48 -57.93
CA PHE A 10 0.99 21.97 -59.29
C PHE A 10 -0.38 21.33 -59.44
N GLU A 11 -1.10 21.67 -60.52
CA GLU A 11 -2.48 21.22 -60.79
C GLU A 11 -2.59 20.26 -61.97
N GLY A 12 -1.47 19.77 -62.51
CA GLY A 12 -1.48 18.94 -63.71
C GLY A 12 -1.54 19.73 -65.03
N ALA A 13 -1.48 21.07 -64.97
CA ALA A 13 -1.47 21.94 -66.14
C ALA A 13 -0.10 21.99 -66.82
N LEU A 14 -0.08 22.04 -68.16
CA LEU A 14 1.13 22.08 -68.98
C LEU A 14 1.27 23.44 -69.65
N LEU A 15 2.50 23.85 -69.92
CA LEU A 15 2.76 25.06 -70.70
C LEU A 15 2.34 24.85 -72.17
N PRO A 16 1.89 25.92 -72.87
CA PRO A 16 1.47 25.82 -74.27
C PRO A 16 2.56 25.23 -75.16
N GLY A 17 2.23 24.18 -75.93
CA GLY A 17 3.13 23.56 -76.90
C GLY A 17 3.99 22.40 -76.36
N VAL A 18 3.80 21.96 -75.11
CA VAL A 18 4.51 20.80 -74.55
C VAL A 18 3.57 19.58 -74.49
N ASP A 19 4.03 18.44 -75.01
CA ASP A 19 3.30 17.17 -74.91
C ASP A 19 3.38 16.58 -73.50
N ILE A 20 2.30 15.96 -73.05
CA ILE A 20 2.18 15.37 -71.70
C ILE A 20 3.23 14.29 -71.43
N THR A 21 3.60 13.51 -72.45
CA THR A 21 4.60 12.43 -72.32
C THR A 21 5.99 13.02 -72.08
N THR A 22 6.31 14.10 -72.80
CA THR A 22 7.59 14.81 -72.68
C THR A 22 7.70 15.53 -71.34
N ALA A 23 6.62 16.17 -70.88
CA ALA A 23 6.60 16.83 -69.57
C ALA A 23 6.79 15.84 -68.41
N LYS A 24 6.16 14.67 -68.46
CA LYS A 24 6.34 13.60 -67.45
C LYS A 24 7.78 13.11 -67.37
N LEU A 25 8.44 12.91 -68.52
CA LEU A 25 9.84 12.48 -68.59
C LEU A 25 10.79 13.54 -68.01
N ASN A 26 10.66 14.79 -68.46
CA ASN A 26 11.49 15.88 -67.97
C ASN A 26 11.32 16.13 -66.46
N LEU A 27 10.10 15.94 -65.95
CA LEU A 27 9.80 16.11 -64.53
C LEU A 27 10.32 14.93 -63.69
N ALA A 28 10.26 13.70 -64.23
CA ALA A 28 10.89 12.53 -63.61
C ALA A 28 12.41 12.72 -63.48
N ASP A 29 13.06 13.26 -64.52
CA ASP A 29 14.49 13.58 -64.49
C ASP A 29 14.83 14.68 -63.47
N LEU A 30 14.04 15.75 -63.40
CA LEU A 30 14.26 16.86 -62.46
C LEU A 30 14.16 16.39 -61.00
N PHE A 31 13.17 15.55 -60.68
CA PHE A 31 12.96 15.03 -59.33
C PHE A 31 13.76 13.76 -59.03
N LYS A 32 14.48 13.21 -60.02
CA LYS A 32 15.15 11.90 -59.93
C LYS A 32 14.21 10.81 -59.40
N SER A 33 12.99 10.77 -59.96
CA SER A 33 11.90 9.91 -59.51
C SER A 33 11.36 9.06 -60.67
N ASP A 34 10.65 7.98 -60.35
CA ASP A 34 10.06 7.12 -61.37
C ASP A 34 8.92 7.81 -62.10
N VAL A 35 8.80 7.56 -63.41
CA VAL A 35 7.74 8.12 -64.26
C VAL A 35 6.35 7.79 -63.70
N THR A 36 6.16 6.59 -63.14
CA THR A 36 4.89 6.15 -62.52
C THR A 36 4.53 6.93 -61.26
N ALA A 37 5.51 7.42 -60.50
CA ALA A 37 5.28 8.27 -59.34
C ALA A 37 4.86 9.68 -59.78
N ILE A 38 5.45 10.17 -60.87
CA ILE A 38 5.11 11.46 -61.48
C ILE A 38 3.69 11.43 -62.07
N GLU A 39 3.24 10.32 -62.66
CA GLU A 39 1.86 10.21 -63.17
C GLU A 39 0.80 10.47 -62.10
N ARG A 40 1.08 10.11 -60.84
CA ARG A 40 0.18 10.36 -59.71
C ARG A 40 0.05 11.84 -59.35
N LEU A 41 0.91 12.71 -59.87
CA LEU A 41 0.82 14.17 -59.69
C LEU A 41 -0.12 14.82 -60.71
N PHE A 42 -0.42 14.15 -61.83
CA PHE A 42 -1.32 14.65 -62.88
C PHE A 42 -2.78 14.24 -62.61
N THR A 43 -3.28 14.54 -61.40
CA THR A 43 -4.66 14.20 -60.99
C THR A 43 -5.68 15.31 -61.25
N GLY A 44 -5.24 16.46 -61.75
CA GLY A 44 -6.07 17.65 -61.96
C GLY A 44 -6.44 18.40 -60.68
N ARG A 45 -5.92 17.98 -59.52
CA ARG A 45 -6.12 18.64 -58.22
C ARG A 45 -4.83 19.36 -57.81
N PRO A 46 -4.92 20.47 -57.05
CA PRO A 46 -3.74 21.16 -56.55
C PRO A 46 -2.94 20.28 -55.58
N ILE A 47 -1.72 19.93 -55.97
CA ILE A 47 -0.77 19.17 -55.16
C ILE A 47 0.42 20.05 -54.82
N ALA A 48 0.80 20.10 -53.55
CA ALA A 48 2.00 20.79 -53.11
C ALA A 48 3.24 19.94 -53.39
N LEU A 49 4.11 20.41 -54.30
CA LEU A 49 5.36 19.72 -54.65
C LEU A 49 6.44 19.94 -53.58
N LYS A 50 6.49 21.15 -53.01
CA LYS A 50 7.43 21.54 -51.96
C LYS A 50 6.82 22.63 -51.09
N ARG A 51 7.05 22.54 -49.78
CA ARG A 51 6.49 23.41 -48.73
C ARG A 51 7.60 24.08 -47.93
N ASN A 52 7.24 25.07 -47.13
CA ASN A 52 8.16 25.75 -46.21
C ASN A 52 9.38 26.41 -46.88
N LEU A 53 9.18 27.04 -48.04
CA LEU A 53 10.24 27.71 -48.80
C LEU A 53 10.29 29.21 -48.50
N SER A 54 11.50 29.79 -48.53
CA SER A 54 11.65 31.24 -48.62
C SER A 54 11.16 31.74 -50.00
N HIS A 55 10.84 33.02 -50.13
CA HIS A 55 10.41 33.58 -51.41
C HIS A 55 11.47 33.43 -52.52
N ALA A 56 12.76 33.61 -52.18
CA ALA A 56 13.86 33.49 -53.13
C ALA A 56 14.06 32.03 -53.60
N ASP A 57 13.93 31.07 -52.69
CA ASP A 57 14.02 29.65 -53.03
C ASP A 57 12.81 29.23 -53.87
N ALA A 58 11.60 29.67 -53.50
CA ALA A 58 10.38 29.36 -54.23
C ALA A 58 10.45 29.84 -55.70
N GLN A 59 11.01 31.03 -55.96
CA GLN A 59 11.26 31.52 -57.31
C GLN A 59 12.26 30.65 -58.08
N THR A 60 13.35 30.23 -57.42
CA THR A 60 14.38 29.37 -58.02
C THR A 60 13.79 28.01 -58.42
N TYR A 61 12.97 27.42 -57.56
CA TYR A 61 12.27 26.17 -57.86
C TYR A 61 11.23 26.33 -58.98
N LEU A 62 10.47 27.42 -59.00
CA LEU A 62 9.51 27.69 -60.08
C LEU A 62 10.21 27.82 -61.44
N GLN A 63 11.38 28.45 -61.49
CA GLN A 63 12.18 28.56 -62.71
C GLN A 63 12.72 27.19 -63.19
N ALA A 64 13.04 26.28 -62.27
CA ALA A 64 13.43 24.92 -62.63
C ALA A 64 12.25 24.10 -63.17
N LEU A 65 11.06 24.26 -62.58
CA LEU A 65 9.84 23.56 -62.98
C LEU A 65 9.26 24.06 -64.31
N SER A 66 9.37 25.36 -64.62
CA SER A 66 8.92 25.89 -65.91
C SER A 66 9.74 25.33 -67.09
N LYS A 67 11.03 25.04 -66.87
CA LYS A 67 11.90 24.39 -67.87
C LYS A 67 11.49 22.96 -68.21
N THR A 68 10.76 22.28 -67.32
CA THR A 68 10.24 20.92 -67.60
C THR A 68 8.92 20.95 -68.35
N GLY A 69 8.36 22.13 -68.64
CA GLY A 69 7.14 22.30 -69.43
C GLY A 69 5.84 22.22 -68.62
N ILE A 70 5.91 22.31 -67.30
CA ILE A 70 4.74 22.30 -66.42
C ILE A 70 4.37 23.71 -65.93
N ASP A 71 3.08 23.93 -65.68
CA ASP A 71 2.58 25.16 -65.07
C ASP A 71 2.42 24.98 -63.55
N ALA A 72 3.35 25.55 -62.79
CA ALA A 72 3.38 25.51 -61.33
C ALA A 72 3.34 26.95 -60.78
N ARG A 73 2.62 27.14 -59.67
CA ARG A 73 2.45 28.45 -59.03
C ARG A 73 2.94 28.46 -57.59
N ILE A 74 3.33 29.66 -57.13
CA ILE A 74 3.71 29.91 -55.73
C ILE A 74 2.46 30.35 -54.96
N GLU A 75 2.18 29.69 -53.85
CA GLU A 75 1.13 30.09 -52.90
C GLU A 75 1.76 30.40 -51.54
N ALA A 76 1.28 31.44 -50.85
CA ALA A 76 1.67 31.71 -49.48
C ALA A 76 1.15 30.60 -48.56
N GLU A 77 2.03 30.02 -47.74
CA GLU A 77 1.66 29.04 -46.74
C GLU A 77 1.42 29.78 -45.42
N THR A 78 0.15 29.88 -45.03
CA THR A 78 -0.22 30.31 -43.67
C THR A 78 0.37 29.29 -42.69
N PRO A 79 1.26 29.70 -41.77
CA PRO A 79 1.77 28.78 -40.75
C PRO A 79 0.58 28.15 -40.03
N ILE A 80 0.58 26.83 -39.91
CA ILE A 80 -0.30 26.16 -38.95
C ILE A 80 0.28 26.50 -37.58
N GLU A 81 -0.11 27.65 -37.02
CA GLU A 81 0.10 27.91 -35.61
C GLU A 81 -0.77 26.90 -34.85
N LEU A 82 -0.15 25.90 -34.25
CA LEU A 82 -0.74 25.13 -33.15
C LEU A 82 -0.87 26.08 -31.97
N ASN A 83 -1.89 26.93 -32.03
CA ASN A 83 -2.16 27.90 -30.99
C ASN A 83 -2.74 27.15 -29.80
N LEU A 84 -2.04 27.15 -28.68
CA LEU A 84 -2.54 26.55 -27.44
C LEU A 84 -3.82 27.25 -26.94
N ALA A 85 -4.13 28.44 -27.47
CA ALA A 85 -5.39 29.14 -27.24
C ALA A 85 -6.59 28.56 -28.03
N ASP A 86 -6.36 27.73 -29.05
CA ASP A 86 -7.41 26.93 -29.71
C ASP A 86 -7.70 25.63 -28.97
N VAL A 87 -6.98 25.35 -27.87
CA VAL A 87 -7.59 24.59 -26.78
C VAL A 87 -8.68 25.51 -26.24
N HIS A 88 -9.87 25.41 -26.83
CA HIS A 88 -11.07 25.75 -26.09
C HIS A 88 -10.93 25.02 -24.77
N ASP A 89 -10.74 25.77 -23.69
CA ASP A 89 -11.05 25.33 -22.35
C ASP A 89 -12.47 24.80 -22.45
N HIS A 90 -12.61 23.48 -22.61
CA HIS A 90 -13.82 22.81 -22.17
C HIS A 90 -13.83 23.04 -20.67
N ALA A 91 -14.37 24.19 -20.27
CA ALA A 91 -14.96 24.37 -18.96
C ALA A 91 -15.76 23.09 -18.70
N PRO A 92 -15.55 22.41 -17.55
CA PRO A 92 -16.25 21.17 -17.28
C PRO A 92 -17.72 21.43 -17.50
N ALA A 93 -18.30 20.72 -18.46
CA ALA A 93 -19.64 20.92 -18.94
C ALA A 93 -20.61 20.65 -17.77
N SER A 94 -20.86 21.68 -16.97
CA SER A 94 -22.05 21.75 -16.15
C SER A 94 -23.22 21.84 -17.12
N SER A 95 -23.90 20.71 -17.30
CA SER A 95 -25.31 20.64 -17.70
C SER A 95 -25.62 21.13 -19.13
N GLN A 96 -25.06 20.48 -20.15
CA GLN A 96 -25.70 20.47 -21.47
C GLN A 96 -26.44 19.15 -21.69
N ALA A 97 -27.73 19.27 -21.98
CA ALA A 97 -28.64 18.19 -22.34
C ALA A 97 -28.08 17.36 -23.52
N PRO A 98 -28.42 16.06 -23.62
CA PRO A 98 -27.92 15.20 -24.68
C PRO A 98 -28.57 15.61 -26.01
N PHE A 99 -27.93 16.52 -26.74
CA PHE A 99 -28.15 16.59 -28.18
C PHE A 99 -27.51 15.34 -28.78
N ALA A 100 -28.32 14.30 -28.82
CA ALA A 100 -28.09 13.09 -29.56
C ALA A 100 -27.97 13.46 -31.03
N ASP A 101 -26.76 13.30 -31.59
CA ASP A 101 -26.62 13.06 -33.01
C ASP A 101 -26.75 11.54 -33.19
N PRO A 102 -27.85 11.03 -33.77
CA PRO A 102 -28.12 9.61 -33.83
C PRO A 102 -27.19 8.95 -34.86
N GLN A 103 -26.25 8.15 -34.34
CA GLN A 103 -25.62 7.01 -35.00
C GLN A 103 -24.89 7.30 -36.32
N SER A 104 -23.64 7.77 -36.22
CA SER A 104 -22.63 7.48 -37.25
C SER A 104 -22.24 5.99 -37.17
N PRO A 105 -22.42 5.17 -38.23
CA PRO A 105 -22.08 3.74 -38.24
C PRO A 105 -20.59 3.43 -38.01
N TYR A 106 -19.73 4.44 -38.10
CA TYR A 106 -18.28 4.34 -37.88
C TYR A 106 -17.82 5.08 -36.63
N ALA A 107 -18.72 5.37 -35.69
CA ALA A 107 -18.34 5.98 -34.43
C ALA A 107 -17.41 5.02 -33.64
N PRO A 108 -16.19 5.45 -33.27
CA PRO A 108 -15.30 4.62 -32.45
C PRO A 108 -15.97 4.34 -31.10
N PRO A 109 -15.73 3.16 -30.49
CA PRO A 109 -16.27 2.85 -29.18
C PRO A 109 -15.78 3.88 -28.16
N ARG A 110 -16.70 4.69 -27.63
CA ARG A 110 -16.40 5.64 -26.56
C ARG A 110 -16.31 4.86 -25.26
N ALA A 111 -15.09 4.61 -24.79
CA ALA A 111 -14.91 4.29 -23.38
C ALA A 111 -15.28 5.55 -22.57
N PRO A 112 -15.99 5.43 -21.43
CA PRO A 112 -16.20 6.53 -20.51
C PRO A 112 -14.87 6.87 -19.83
N VAL A 113 -13.96 7.50 -20.56
CA VAL A 113 -12.74 8.12 -20.05
C VAL A 113 -13.13 9.52 -19.61
N GLY A 114 -13.44 9.69 -18.33
CA GLY A 114 -13.79 11.01 -17.79
C GLY A 114 -14.94 11.04 -16.78
N GLU A 115 -15.42 9.90 -16.28
CA GLU A 115 -16.20 9.98 -15.04
C GLU A 115 -15.27 10.54 -13.96
N ALA A 116 -15.58 11.77 -13.52
CA ALA A 116 -14.78 12.48 -12.52
C ALA A 116 -14.86 11.68 -11.22
N VAL A 117 -13.90 10.78 -11.02
CA VAL A 117 -13.75 10.03 -9.78
C VAL A 117 -13.59 11.08 -8.69
N ALA A 118 -14.52 11.12 -7.74
CA ALA A 118 -14.49 12.07 -6.64
C ALA A 118 -13.10 12.10 -6.01
N GLU A 119 -12.56 13.29 -5.73
CA GLU A 119 -11.19 13.43 -5.21
C GLU A 119 -10.98 12.63 -3.90
N PHE A 120 -12.04 12.55 -3.07
CA PHE A 120 -12.03 11.77 -1.84
C PHE A 120 -13.29 10.92 -1.68
N ALA A 121 -13.12 9.74 -1.07
CA ALA A 121 -14.23 8.87 -0.70
C ALA A 121 -14.99 9.40 0.53
N THR A 122 -16.29 9.12 0.59
CA THR A 122 -17.09 9.34 1.82
C THR A 122 -16.79 8.23 2.84
N LEU A 123 -16.63 8.61 4.11
CA LEU A 123 -16.34 7.66 5.18
C LEU A 123 -17.61 6.95 5.62
N LYS A 124 -17.61 5.61 5.56
CA LYS A 124 -18.74 4.76 5.97
C LYS A 124 -18.29 3.80 7.08
N PRO A 125 -18.33 4.21 8.36
CA PRO A 125 -17.73 3.45 9.45
C PRO A 125 -18.33 2.05 9.67
N PHE A 126 -19.61 1.84 9.32
CA PHE A 126 -20.33 0.58 9.51
C PHE A 126 -20.60 -0.19 8.20
N SER A 127 -19.79 0.04 7.18
CA SER A 127 -19.91 -0.61 5.86
C SER A 127 -18.68 -1.44 5.53
N PHE A 128 -18.83 -2.38 4.60
CA PHE A 128 -17.70 -3.05 3.95
C PHE A 128 -17.18 -2.28 2.73
N ASP A 129 -17.96 -1.30 2.25
CA ASP A 129 -17.60 -0.46 1.12
C ASP A 129 -16.82 0.77 1.59
N GLY A 130 -15.74 1.04 0.86
CA GLY A 130 -14.87 2.18 1.12
C GLY A 130 -13.50 1.77 1.63
N ARG A 131 -12.72 2.81 1.95
CA ARG A 131 -11.30 2.71 2.26
C ARG A 131 -10.99 3.56 3.46
N ILE A 132 -10.15 3.05 4.36
CA ILE A 132 -9.62 3.83 5.47
C ILE A 132 -8.10 3.76 5.51
N GLY A 133 -7.46 4.92 5.62
CA GLY A 133 -6.02 5.02 5.78
C GLY A 133 -5.53 4.49 7.13
N ARG A 134 -4.22 4.20 7.22
CA ARG A 134 -3.56 3.65 8.42
C ARG A 134 -3.85 4.41 9.73
N LEU A 135 -3.90 5.75 9.67
CA LEU A 135 -4.18 6.57 10.86
C LEU A 135 -5.62 6.41 11.35
N ARG A 136 -6.60 6.40 10.44
CA ARG A 136 -8.00 6.13 10.85
C ARG A 136 -8.15 4.71 11.36
N TYR A 137 -7.51 3.74 10.72
CA TYR A 137 -7.51 2.36 11.20
C TYR A 137 -6.98 2.27 12.64
N LEU A 138 -5.84 2.90 12.93
CA LEU A 138 -5.32 3.00 14.30
C LEU A 138 -6.31 3.69 15.25
N ALA A 139 -6.79 4.89 14.92
CA ALA A 139 -7.70 5.62 15.79
C ALA A 139 -8.99 4.85 16.08
N TRP A 140 -9.61 4.24 15.06
CA TRP A 140 -10.86 3.51 15.20
C TRP A 140 -10.68 2.19 15.94
N THR A 141 -9.62 1.45 15.67
CA THR A 141 -9.30 0.22 16.42
C THR A 141 -8.98 0.53 17.87
N LEU A 142 -8.29 1.64 18.18
CA LEU A 142 -8.04 2.06 19.56
C LEU A 142 -9.34 2.36 20.31
N VAL A 143 -10.23 3.15 19.72
CA VAL A 143 -11.54 3.47 20.31
C VAL A 143 -12.33 2.20 20.54
N LEU A 144 -12.38 1.33 19.52
CA LEU A 144 -13.07 0.06 19.59
C LEU A 144 -12.48 -0.82 20.71
N SER A 145 -11.16 -1.01 20.78
CA SER A 145 -10.49 -1.77 21.86
C SER A 145 -10.72 -1.18 23.25
N THR A 146 -10.77 0.15 23.38
CA THR A 146 -11.03 0.82 24.67
C THR A 146 -12.48 0.56 25.13
N VAL A 147 -13.43 0.64 24.20
CA VAL A 147 -14.84 0.29 24.47
C VAL A 147 -14.97 -1.18 24.87
N LEU A 148 -14.26 -2.10 24.19
CA LEU A 148 -14.25 -3.51 24.59
C LEU A 148 -13.72 -3.70 26.00
N LEU A 149 -12.58 -3.08 26.32
CA LEU A 149 -11.96 -3.20 27.64
C LEU A 149 -12.93 -2.73 28.74
N ALA A 150 -13.61 -1.59 28.52
CA ALA A 150 -14.59 -1.06 29.45
C ALA A 150 -15.78 -2.01 29.62
N VAL A 151 -16.34 -2.52 28.51
CA VAL A 151 -17.46 -3.48 28.54
C VAL A 151 -17.05 -4.77 29.25
N CYS A 152 -15.91 -5.37 28.88
CA CYS A 152 -15.36 -6.56 29.53
C CYS A 152 -15.12 -6.32 31.02
N GLY A 153 -14.61 -5.16 31.41
CA GLY A 153 -14.41 -4.81 32.83
C GLY A 153 -15.72 -4.77 33.61
N VAL A 154 -16.78 -4.17 33.05
CA VAL A 154 -18.11 -4.16 33.66
C VAL A 154 -18.66 -5.59 33.79
N PHE A 155 -18.58 -6.39 32.72
CA PHE A 155 -19.04 -7.79 32.76
C PHE A 155 -18.23 -8.64 33.74
N ALA A 156 -16.93 -8.41 33.88
CA ALA A 156 -16.09 -9.09 34.86
C ALA A 156 -16.49 -8.75 36.30
N LEU A 157 -16.77 -7.48 36.59
CA LEU A 157 -17.26 -7.05 37.91
C LEU A 157 -18.64 -7.64 38.23
N VAL A 158 -19.55 -7.63 37.25
CA VAL A 158 -20.88 -8.24 37.41
C VAL A 158 -20.78 -9.75 37.61
N ALA A 159 -19.94 -10.44 36.82
CA ALA A 159 -19.70 -11.86 36.99
C ALA A 159 -19.14 -12.19 38.37
N LEU A 160 -18.17 -11.41 38.88
CA LEU A 160 -17.62 -11.59 40.22
C LEU A 160 -18.70 -11.44 41.31
N ALA A 161 -19.56 -10.42 41.20
CA ALA A 161 -20.66 -10.22 42.13
C ALA A 161 -21.69 -11.37 42.09
N LEU A 162 -21.99 -11.90 40.91
CA LEU A 162 -22.92 -13.02 40.73
C LEU A 162 -22.35 -14.35 41.24
N ILE A 163 -21.04 -14.57 41.10
CA ILE A 163 -20.34 -15.71 41.70
C ILE A 163 -20.45 -15.64 43.22
N GLY A 164 -20.19 -14.46 43.82
CA GLY A 164 -20.35 -14.27 45.27
C GLY A 164 -21.78 -14.40 45.78
N ALA A 165 -22.78 -14.33 44.89
CA ALA A 165 -24.19 -14.52 45.20
C ALA A 165 -24.72 -15.93 44.86
N ASP A 166 -23.84 -16.88 44.49
CA ASP A 166 -24.16 -18.25 44.06
C ASP A 166 -25.24 -18.33 42.96
N SER A 167 -25.39 -17.26 42.17
CA SER A 167 -26.47 -17.14 41.19
C SER A 167 -26.08 -17.74 39.85
N THR A 168 -26.31 -19.05 39.69
CA THR A 168 -26.04 -19.75 38.42
C THR A 168 -26.85 -19.17 37.26
N ALA A 169 -28.12 -18.80 37.51
CA ALA A 169 -28.99 -18.21 36.49
C ALA A 169 -28.48 -16.84 36.01
N GLY A 170 -27.96 -16.00 36.93
CA GLY A 170 -27.36 -14.73 36.59
C GLY A 170 -26.11 -14.89 35.71
N LEU A 171 -25.27 -15.89 36.00
CA LEU A 171 -24.07 -16.17 35.20
C LEU A 171 -24.42 -16.66 33.79
N ILE A 172 -25.42 -17.52 33.64
CA ILE A 172 -25.89 -17.98 32.33
C ILE A 172 -26.44 -16.80 31.52
N LEU A 173 -27.30 -15.98 32.12
CA LEU A 173 -27.88 -14.83 31.42
C LEU A 173 -26.83 -13.77 31.07
N GLY A 174 -25.93 -13.47 32.01
CA GLY A 174 -24.82 -12.53 31.82
C GLY A 174 -23.86 -12.97 30.72
N SER A 175 -23.49 -14.26 30.69
CA SER A 175 -22.61 -14.81 29.64
C SER A 175 -23.27 -14.82 28.25
N LEU A 176 -24.57 -15.12 28.16
CA LEU A 176 -25.33 -15.01 26.91
C LEU A 176 -25.36 -13.58 26.37
N LEU A 177 -25.63 -12.59 27.24
CA LEU A 177 -25.59 -11.18 26.85
C LEU A 177 -24.19 -10.75 26.41
N ALA A 178 -23.15 -11.15 27.16
CA ALA A 178 -21.77 -10.88 26.82
C ALA A 178 -21.40 -11.45 25.43
N LEU A 179 -21.85 -12.67 25.12
CA LEU A 179 -21.64 -13.30 23.81
C LEU A 179 -22.29 -12.51 22.67
N ILE A 180 -23.53 -12.07 22.84
CA ILE A 180 -24.24 -11.26 21.82
C ILE A 180 -23.49 -9.96 21.54
N LEU A 181 -23.08 -9.26 22.61
CA LEU A 181 -22.31 -8.02 22.48
C LEU A 181 -20.93 -8.25 21.85
N PHE A 182 -20.26 -9.35 22.22
CA PHE A 182 -18.98 -9.75 21.64
C PHE A 182 -19.08 -10.01 20.14
N VAL A 183 -20.14 -10.70 19.68
CA VAL A 183 -20.38 -10.92 18.25
C VAL A 183 -20.57 -9.59 17.51
N GLY A 184 -21.36 -8.67 18.08
CA GLY A 184 -21.54 -7.33 17.51
C GLY A 184 -20.21 -6.55 17.43
N PHE A 185 -19.39 -6.67 18.46
CA PHE A 185 -18.06 -6.05 18.49
C PHE A 185 -17.13 -6.61 17.42
N VAL A 186 -17.06 -7.94 17.30
CA VAL A 186 -16.27 -8.63 16.27
C VAL A 186 -16.73 -8.19 14.88
N PHE A 187 -18.04 -8.08 14.67
CA PHE A 187 -18.60 -7.63 13.39
C PHE A 187 -18.10 -6.23 12.99
N VAL A 188 -18.12 -5.26 13.90
CA VAL A 188 -17.57 -3.92 13.65
C VAL A 188 -16.05 -3.95 13.43
N SER A 189 -15.32 -4.78 14.19
CA SER A 189 -13.88 -4.97 14.00
C SER A 189 -13.53 -5.51 12.60
N ILE A 190 -14.32 -6.46 12.11
CA ILE A 190 -14.19 -6.99 10.73
C ILE A 190 -14.39 -5.88 9.72
N GLN A 191 -15.46 -5.09 9.84
CA GLN A 191 -15.76 -3.99 8.90
C GLN A 191 -14.60 -3.01 8.76
N ILE A 192 -14.05 -2.56 9.90
CA ILE A 192 -12.90 -1.63 9.94
C ILE A 192 -11.68 -2.27 9.27
N THR A 193 -11.40 -3.54 9.56
CA THR A 193 -10.24 -4.24 9.00
C THR A 193 -10.40 -4.48 7.49
N VAL A 194 -11.59 -4.80 7.01
CA VAL A 194 -11.89 -4.96 5.59
C VAL A 194 -11.69 -3.64 4.84
N GLN A 195 -12.21 -2.52 5.35
CA GLN A 195 -11.96 -1.21 4.74
C GLN A 195 -10.47 -0.83 4.71
N ARG A 196 -9.70 -1.30 5.69
CA ARG A 196 -8.24 -1.12 5.70
C ARG A 196 -7.54 -1.98 4.66
N LEU A 197 -7.96 -3.24 4.49
CA LEU A 197 -7.46 -4.11 3.42
C LEU A 197 -7.77 -3.53 2.04
N HIS A 198 -8.95 -2.96 1.86
CA HIS A 198 -9.34 -2.25 0.64
C HIS A 198 -8.48 -1.03 0.37
N ASP A 199 -8.00 -0.33 1.40
CA ASP A 199 -7.10 0.82 1.23
C ASP A 199 -5.73 0.42 0.66
N VAL A 200 -5.23 -0.76 1.04
CA VAL A 200 -4.00 -1.36 0.47
C VAL A 200 -4.27 -1.96 -0.93
N GLY A 201 -5.53 -2.13 -1.32
CA GLY A 201 -5.94 -2.78 -2.56
C GLY A 201 -6.07 -4.30 -2.47
N TRP A 202 -6.01 -4.87 -1.26
CA TRP A 202 -6.17 -6.30 -1.01
C TRP A 202 -7.64 -6.69 -0.84
N SER A 203 -7.94 -8.00 -0.92
CA SER A 203 -9.31 -8.49 -0.71
C SER A 203 -9.67 -8.50 0.78
N GLY A 204 -10.92 -8.16 1.11
CA GLY A 204 -11.45 -8.28 2.48
C GLY A 204 -11.38 -9.70 3.04
N TRP A 205 -11.38 -10.72 2.17
CA TRP A 205 -11.21 -12.14 2.54
C TRP A 205 -9.90 -12.43 3.28
N LEU A 206 -8.85 -11.62 3.10
CA LEU A 206 -7.61 -11.76 3.87
C LEU A 206 -7.82 -11.52 5.37
N TRP A 207 -8.95 -10.95 5.79
CA TRP A 207 -9.31 -10.91 7.20
C TRP A 207 -9.32 -12.30 7.86
N LEU A 208 -9.64 -13.37 7.12
CA LEU A 208 -9.63 -14.74 7.63
C LEU A 208 -8.24 -15.21 8.10
N LEU A 209 -7.15 -14.54 7.68
CA LEU A 209 -5.80 -14.84 8.16
C LEU A 209 -5.66 -14.60 9.67
N ASN A 210 -6.53 -13.77 10.27
CA ASN A 210 -6.60 -13.60 11.73
C ASN A 210 -7.00 -14.88 12.48
N LEU A 211 -7.63 -15.85 11.80
CA LEU A 211 -8.06 -17.12 12.39
C LEU A 211 -6.95 -18.19 12.37
N VAL A 212 -5.87 -17.95 11.61
CA VAL A 212 -4.74 -18.89 11.51
C VAL A 212 -3.78 -18.61 12.67
N PRO A 213 -3.45 -19.57 13.54
CA PRO A 213 -2.48 -19.39 14.61
C PRO A 213 -1.13 -18.87 14.07
N PHE A 214 -0.43 -18.08 14.89
CA PHE A 214 0.81 -17.36 14.54
C PHE A 214 0.64 -16.30 13.45
N VAL A 215 0.12 -16.65 12.27
CA VAL A 215 -0.12 -15.70 11.18
C VAL A 215 -1.07 -14.59 11.63
N GLY A 216 -2.19 -14.97 12.26
CA GLY A 216 -3.17 -14.03 12.79
C GLY A 216 -2.64 -13.16 13.93
N SER A 217 -1.58 -13.58 14.62
CA SER A 217 -0.91 -12.76 15.64
C SER A 217 -0.07 -11.65 15.00
N PHE A 218 0.56 -11.89 13.85
CA PHE A 218 1.41 -10.90 13.17
C PHE A 218 0.67 -10.06 12.14
N PHE A 219 -0.37 -10.60 11.51
CA PHE A 219 -1.08 -9.96 10.41
C PHE A 219 -1.67 -8.56 10.73
N PRO A 220 -2.31 -8.32 11.90
CA PRO A 220 -2.76 -6.99 12.31
C PRO A 220 -1.63 -5.95 12.33
N PHE A 221 -0.43 -6.34 12.76
CA PHE A 221 0.73 -5.44 12.79
C PHE A 221 1.23 -5.11 11.40
N VAL A 222 1.15 -6.05 10.45
CA VAL A 222 1.52 -5.81 9.05
C VAL A 222 0.60 -4.76 8.43
N ILE A 223 -0.72 -4.94 8.51
CA ILE A 223 -1.69 -3.99 7.92
C ILE A 223 -1.71 -2.62 8.61
N MET A 224 -1.20 -2.56 9.85
CA MET A 224 -0.99 -1.32 10.59
C MET A 224 0.14 -0.47 9.99
N VAL A 225 1.22 -1.10 9.51
CA VAL A 225 2.44 -0.43 9.05
C VAL A 225 2.43 -0.17 7.54
N VAL A 226 1.90 -1.11 6.75
CA VAL A 226 1.92 -1.05 5.28
C VAL A 226 1.26 0.25 4.77
N PRO A 227 1.82 1.00 3.81
CA PRO A 227 1.15 2.17 3.25
C PRO A 227 -0.09 1.77 2.41
N GLY A 228 -1.11 2.62 2.39
CA GLY A 228 -2.25 2.47 1.47
C GLY A 228 -1.97 3.08 0.10
N ASN A 229 -2.89 2.92 -0.85
CA ASN A 229 -2.75 3.52 -2.18
C ASN A 229 -3.15 5.00 -2.16
N ASP A 230 -2.29 5.89 -2.67
CA ASP A 230 -2.62 7.33 -2.72
C ASP A 230 -3.54 7.70 -3.89
N THR A 231 -3.67 6.82 -4.88
CA THR A 231 -4.56 6.97 -6.04
C THR A 231 -5.86 6.18 -5.85
N ALA A 232 -6.83 6.44 -6.73
CA ALA A 232 -8.03 5.61 -6.82
C ALA A 232 -7.65 4.14 -7.11
N ASN A 233 -8.25 3.22 -6.37
CA ASN A 233 -8.09 1.78 -6.58
C ASN A 233 -9.46 1.14 -6.88
N ARG A 234 -9.52 -0.19 -7.03
CA ARG A 234 -10.77 -0.93 -7.33
C ARG A 234 -11.89 -0.75 -6.29
N TYR A 235 -11.56 -0.26 -5.09
CA TYR A 235 -12.49 -0.01 -4.00
C TYR A 235 -12.90 1.45 -3.87
N GLY A 236 -12.42 2.32 -4.78
CA GLY A 236 -12.81 3.71 -4.88
C GLY A 236 -11.68 4.71 -4.64
N PRO A 237 -12.03 6.00 -4.58
CA PRO A 237 -11.08 7.08 -4.39
C PRO A 237 -10.35 7.03 -3.04
N PRO A 238 -9.23 7.75 -2.90
CA PRO A 238 -8.49 7.78 -1.65
C PRO A 238 -9.33 8.34 -0.50
N PRO A 239 -9.05 7.94 0.76
CA PRO A 239 -9.76 8.45 1.91
C PRO A 239 -9.42 9.93 2.15
N PRO A 240 -10.33 10.71 2.75
CA PRO A 240 -10.15 12.15 2.96
C PRO A 240 -8.98 12.44 3.91
N PRO A 241 -8.48 13.69 3.98
CA PRO A 241 -7.43 14.09 4.92
C PRO A 241 -7.81 13.81 6.38
N ASN A 242 -6.84 13.41 7.21
CA ASN A 242 -7.07 13.04 8.61
C ASN A 242 -7.21 14.28 9.52
N SER A 243 -8.21 14.27 10.40
CA SER A 243 -8.39 15.31 11.43
C SER A 243 -7.32 15.23 12.53
N THR A 244 -7.18 16.30 13.31
CA THR A 244 -6.26 16.36 14.46
C THR A 244 -6.57 15.27 15.49
N ALA A 245 -7.85 15.04 15.78
CA ALA A 245 -8.29 13.98 16.69
C ALA A 245 -7.82 12.59 16.24
N VAL A 246 -7.92 12.28 14.94
CA VAL A 246 -7.43 11.00 14.39
C VAL A 246 -5.93 10.86 14.60
N LYS A 247 -5.15 11.94 14.40
CA LYS A 247 -3.69 11.92 14.62
C LYS A 247 -3.35 11.66 16.09
N VAL A 248 -4.04 12.33 17.01
CA VAL A 248 -3.85 12.14 18.46
C VAL A 248 -4.20 10.70 18.87
N LEU A 249 -5.37 10.19 18.48
CA LEU A 249 -5.78 8.82 18.78
C LEU A 249 -4.80 7.80 18.18
N SER A 250 -4.31 8.02 16.96
CA SER A 250 -3.31 7.15 16.35
C SER A 250 -2.02 7.11 17.16
N SER A 251 -1.54 8.28 17.62
CA SER A 251 -0.33 8.36 18.45
C SER A 251 -0.50 7.69 19.81
N LEU A 252 -1.70 7.77 20.40
CA LEU A 252 -2.02 7.11 21.67
C LEU A 252 -1.94 5.58 21.55
N TRP A 253 -2.30 5.01 20.40
CA TRP A 253 -2.13 3.58 20.17
C TRP A 253 -0.64 3.19 20.22
N LEU A 254 0.27 3.95 19.63
CA LEU A 254 1.71 3.63 19.74
C LEU A 254 2.20 3.61 21.20
N ILE A 255 1.67 4.51 22.04
CA ILE A 255 1.93 4.51 23.48
C ILE A 255 1.40 3.24 24.13
N VAL A 256 0.18 2.82 23.80
CA VAL A 256 -0.41 1.57 24.32
C VAL A 256 0.41 0.35 23.91
N ILE A 257 0.92 0.27 22.66
CA ILE A 257 1.83 -0.81 22.23
C ILE A 257 3.08 -0.82 23.10
N ALA A 258 3.71 0.34 23.30
CA ALA A 258 4.91 0.46 24.12
C ALA A 258 4.65 0.03 25.58
N LEU A 259 3.50 0.40 26.15
CA LEU A 259 3.10 -0.01 27.50
C LEU A 259 2.88 -1.52 27.60
N VAL A 260 2.22 -2.13 26.62
CA VAL A 260 2.00 -3.58 26.58
C VAL A 260 3.32 -4.34 26.43
N LEU A 261 4.23 -3.87 25.57
CA LEU A 261 5.56 -4.47 25.41
C LEU A 261 6.40 -4.35 26.69
N PHE A 262 6.38 -3.19 27.34
CA PHE A 262 7.08 -2.99 28.61
C PHE A 262 6.49 -3.85 29.73
N GLY A 263 5.16 -3.90 29.84
CA GLY A 263 4.46 -4.70 30.85
C GLY A 263 4.68 -6.19 30.67
N SER A 264 4.65 -6.70 29.44
CA SER A 264 4.94 -8.11 29.14
C SER A 264 6.40 -8.48 29.41
N LEU A 265 7.36 -7.61 29.05
CA LEU A 265 8.77 -7.83 29.37
C LEU A 265 9.02 -7.84 30.87
N ALA A 266 8.50 -6.84 31.60
CA ALA A 266 8.62 -6.76 33.05
C ALA A 266 7.97 -7.97 33.75
N GLY A 267 6.75 -8.33 33.34
CA GLY A 267 6.02 -9.49 33.86
C GLY A 267 6.72 -10.83 33.59
N GLY A 268 7.27 -11.00 32.38
CA GLY A 268 8.07 -12.17 32.03
C GLY A 268 9.34 -12.28 32.87
N LEU A 269 10.03 -11.15 33.08
CA LEU A 269 11.23 -11.10 33.93
C LEU A 269 10.90 -11.41 35.40
N THR A 270 9.76 -10.93 35.91
CA THR A 270 9.32 -11.27 37.27
C THR A 270 8.97 -12.74 37.42
N ALA A 271 8.28 -13.34 36.43
CA ALA A 271 7.95 -14.75 36.45
C ALA A 271 9.20 -15.65 36.45
N ILE A 272 10.19 -15.34 35.60
CA ILE A 272 11.47 -16.07 35.59
C ILE A 272 12.21 -15.92 36.91
N ARG A 273 12.17 -14.73 37.53
CA ARG A 273 12.79 -14.49 38.84
C ARG A 273 12.13 -15.32 39.95
N GLU A 274 10.81 -15.41 39.95
CA GLU A 274 10.06 -16.22 40.91
C GLU A 274 10.30 -17.71 40.71
N GLU A 275 10.31 -18.18 39.46
CA GLU A 275 10.64 -19.57 39.12
C GLU A 275 12.06 -19.93 39.54
N TYR A 276 13.04 -19.05 39.27
CA TYR A 276 14.41 -19.24 39.73
C TYR A 276 14.51 -19.29 41.27
N LYS A 277 13.78 -18.41 41.98
CA LYS A 277 13.75 -18.41 43.45
C LYS A 277 13.12 -19.68 44.01
N SER A 278 12.03 -20.14 43.41
CA SER A 278 11.35 -21.38 43.79
C SER A 278 12.22 -22.62 43.53
N ALA A 279 12.86 -22.70 42.37
CA ALA A 279 13.78 -23.78 42.02
C ALA A 279 15.01 -23.80 42.93
N ALA A 280 15.57 -22.62 43.25
CA ALA A 280 16.67 -22.51 44.21
C ALA A 280 16.25 -23.01 45.59
N GLN A 281 15.10 -22.56 46.11
CA GLN A 281 14.59 -22.98 47.42
C GLN A 281 14.35 -24.49 47.50
N SER A 282 13.71 -25.07 46.49
CA SER A 282 13.48 -26.53 46.38
C SER A 282 14.80 -27.32 46.40
N SER A 283 15.84 -26.82 45.71
CA SER A 283 17.16 -27.45 45.71
C SER A 283 17.85 -27.38 47.08
N TYR A 284 17.70 -26.29 47.83
CA TYR A 284 18.21 -26.18 49.20
C TYR A 284 17.48 -27.13 50.15
N ASP A 285 16.16 -27.17 50.09
CA ASP A 285 15.35 -28.05 50.93
C ASP A 285 15.67 -29.53 50.64
N SER A 286 15.80 -29.92 49.37
CA SER A 286 16.21 -31.29 48.98
C SER A 286 17.62 -31.66 49.45
N SER A 287 18.57 -30.73 49.44
CA SER A 287 19.96 -31.00 49.87
C SER A 287 20.07 -31.07 51.39
N SER A 288 19.26 -30.30 52.13
CA SER A 288 19.25 -30.35 53.59
C SER A 288 18.72 -31.68 54.14
N VAL A 289 17.74 -32.30 53.45
CA VAL A 289 17.16 -33.59 53.84
C VAL A 289 18.14 -34.77 53.66
N THR A 290 19.11 -34.67 52.75
CA THR A 290 20.12 -35.74 52.56
C THR A 290 21.20 -35.76 53.65
N THR A 291 21.35 -34.69 54.44
CA THR A 291 22.45 -34.60 55.41
C THR A 291 22.13 -35.27 56.76
N ASP A 292 20.85 -35.52 57.05
CA ASP A 292 20.43 -36.21 58.29
C ASP A 292 20.47 -37.75 58.22
N GLU A 293 20.77 -38.36 57.05
CA GLU A 293 20.85 -39.83 56.89
C GLU A 293 22.28 -40.40 56.77
N ILE A 294 23.32 -39.60 57.03
CA ILE A 294 24.68 -40.16 57.23
C ILE A 294 24.96 -40.20 58.74
N GLU A 295 24.23 -41.07 59.43
CA GLU A 295 24.66 -41.61 60.71
C GLU A 295 25.88 -42.50 60.41
N LEU A 296 27.08 -41.94 60.62
CA LEU A 296 28.32 -42.72 60.61
C LEU A 296 28.21 -43.79 61.70
N GLU A 297 27.90 -45.02 61.27
CA GLU A 297 27.94 -46.23 62.08
C GLU A 297 29.40 -46.44 62.54
N VAL A 298 29.73 -45.89 63.71
CA VAL A 298 30.99 -46.18 64.40
C VAL A 298 30.85 -47.57 65.00
N GLU A 299 31.49 -48.56 64.37
CA GLU A 299 31.68 -49.90 64.96
C GLU A 299 32.27 -49.77 66.39
N PRO A 300 31.70 -50.42 67.41
CA PRO A 300 32.27 -50.41 68.73
C PRO A 300 33.48 -51.34 68.80
N VAL A 301 34.64 -50.78 69.11
CA VAL A 301 35.88 -51.49 69.46
C VAL A 301 35.59 -52.46 70.62
N PRO A 302 36.00 -53.75 70.56
CA PRO A 302 35.72 -54.68 71.64
C PRO A 302 36.67 -54.40 72.82
N ASN A 303 36.07 -54.25 74.00
CA ASN A 303 36.76 -54.19 75.29
C ASN A 303 37.64 -55.44 75.50
N SER A 304 38.96 -55.26 75.56
CA SER A 304 39.86 -56.24 76.19
C SER A 304 40.20 -55.77 77.62
N SER A 305 39.58 -56.37 78.63
CA SER A 305 40.00 -56.21 80.02
C SER A 305 40.91 -57.37 80.42
N GLY A 306 42.16 -57.02 80.73
CA GLY A 306 43.10 -57.84 81.51
C GLY A 306 44.45 -58.02 80.84
N ASP A 307 45.47 -57.26 81.25
CA ASP A 307 46.55 -57.83 82.07
C ASP A 307 47.48 -56.75 82.66
N ALA A 308 47.95 -57.05 83.87
CA ALA A 308 49.19 -56.65 84.55
C ALA A 308 49.68 -55.17 84.64
N ALA A 309 50.09 -54.85 85.87
CA ALA A 309 50.74 -53.63 86.33
C ALA A 309 52.09 -53.34 85.67
N GLU A 310 52.52 -52.06 85.64
CA GLU A 310 53.77 -51.60 86.27
C GLU A 310 53.82 -50.05 86.29
N GLU A 311 54.79 -49.52 87.04
CA GLU A 311 54.88 -48.24 87.76
C GLU A 311 54.96 -46.93 86.97
N ALA A 312 54.63 -45.85 87.69
CA ALA A 312 54.88 -44.46 87.32
C ALA A 312 56.36 -44.06 87.49
N GLN A 313 56.89 -43.22 86.57
CA GLN A 313 57.98 -42.28 86.86
C GLN A 313 57.77 -40.91 86.17
N PRO A 314 58.24 -39.80 86.76
CA PRO A 314 57.85 -38.41 86.41
C PRO A 314 58.78 -37.77 85.34
N PRO A 315 58.52 -36.52 84.88
CA PRO A 315 58.94 -36.05 83.57
C PRO A 315 60.33 -35.40 83.58
N VAL A 316 61.07 -35.49 82.48
CA VAL A 316 62.20 -34.57 82.24
C VAL A 316 62.39 -34.23 80.77
N ASP A 317 62.54 -32.93 80.60
CA ASP A 317 62.89 -32.13 79.44
C ASP A 317 64.31 -32.43 78.89
N SER A 318 64.61 -31.85 77.73
CA SER A 318 65.95 -31.58 77.16
C SER A 318 66.64 -32.60 76.24
N ALA A 319 66.60 -32.24 74.95
CA ALA A 319 67.75 -31.83 74.13
C ALA A 319 68.68 -32.87 73.47
N LYS A 320 68.85 -32.64 72.15
CA LYS A 320 69.99 -32.95 71.24
C LYS A 320 70.30 -34.44 71.06
N GLU A 321 70.45 -34.93 69.84
CA GLU A 321 71.21 -34.41 68.69
C GLU A 321 70.66 -34.99 67.38
#